data_AF-A0A9W6VPL5-F1
#
_entry.id   AF-A0A9W6VPL5-F1
#
_cell.length_a   1.000
_cell.length_b   1.000
_cell.length_c   1.000
_cell.angle_alpha   90.00
_cell.angle_beta   90.00
_cell.angle_gamma   90.00
#
_symmetry.space_group_name_H-M   'P 1'
#
loop_
_entity.id
_entity.type
_entity.pdbx_description
1 polymer ?
#
loop_
_entity_poly.entity_id
_entity_poly.type
_entity_poly.pdbx_seq_one_letter_code
_entity_poly.pdbx_strand_id
1 'polypeptide(L)'
;MTFMDQLPTLAGVIVGAVGSYAASSLTERARWRRAHAERWDQPRFQAYASYANLLKAQLRISLRIGAARGFDHVVDPLDPEEGLQRLAEAESRRAAEWESMLLVGDASTVAAARTWHEAVWAVESYARGLKDDSAGWEGALRRASQARDAFYHHARRDLGIEGPPPPSGNWPRSWADEPA
;
A
#
# COMPACT_ATOMS: atom_id res chain seq x y z
N MET A 1 53.36 -19.70 -43.76
CA MET A 1 52.33 -18.73 -43.33
C MET A 1 52.93 -17.88 -42.24
N THR A 2 53.09 -16.59 -42.51
CA THR A 2 53.65 -15.64 -41.54
C THR A 2 52.56 -15.24 -40.55
N PHE A 3 52.95 -14.98 -39.31
CA PHE A 3 52.06 -14.57 -38.21
C PHE A 3 51.18 -13.36 -38.57
N MET A 4 51.63 -12.52 -39.51
CA MET A 4 50.87 -11.36 -40.00
C MET A 4 49.60 -11.74 -40.80
N ASP A 5 49.58 -12.90 -41.48
CA ASP A 5 48.40 -13.36 -42.25
C ASP A 5 47.25 -13.82 -41.34
N GLN A 6 47.52 -14.09 -40.06
CA GLN A 6 46.54 -14.61 -39.10
C GLN A 6 45.91 -13.51 -38.23
N LEU A 7 46.47 -12.30 -38.25
CA LEU A 7 45.95 -11.16 -37.48
C LEU A 7 44.49 -10.82 -37.76
N PRO A 8 43.98 -10.82 -39.02
CA PRO A 8 42.58 -10.51 -39.30
C PRO A 8 41.63 -11.54 -38.70
N THR A 9 42.03 -12.82 -38.78
CA THR A 9 41.27 -13.96 -38.26
C THR A 9 41.20 -13.93 -36.74
N LEU A 10 42.34 -13.65 -36.10
CA LEU A 10 42.42 -13.51 -34.64
C LEU A 10 41.59 -12.32 -34.13
N ALA A 11 41.64 -11.19 -34.84
CA ALA A 11 40.81 -10.03 -34.54
C ALA A 11 39.31 -10.34 -34.64
N GLY A 12 38.89 -11.07 -35.68
CA GLY A 12 37.50 -11.49 -35.85
C GLY A 12 36.99 -12.38 -34.71
N VAL A 13 37.81 -13.32 -34.24
CA VAL A 13 37.46 -14.19 -33.10
C VAL A 13 37.34 -13.40 -31.81
N ILE A 14 38.26 -12.46 -31.54
CA ILE A 14 38.22 -11.61 -30.34
C ILE A 14 36.94 -10.76 -30.35
N VAL A 15 36.62 -10.11 -31.48
CA VAL A 15 35.40 -9.31 -31.61
C VAL A 15 34.15 -10.18 -31.43
N GLY A 16 34.11 -11.37 -32.04
CA GLY A 16 32.99 -12.32 -31.89
C GLY A 16 32.81 -12.81 -30.45
N ALA A 17 33.90 -13.10 -29.75
CA ALA A 17 33.88 -13.54 -28.35
C ALA A 17 33.40 -12.43 -27.41
N VAL A 18 33.91 -11.20 -27.59
CA VAL A 18 33.49 -10.03 -26.79
C VAL A 18 32.01 -9.69 -27.05
N GLY A 19 31.58 -9.71 -28.32
CA GLY A 19 30.18 -9.49 -28.68
C GLY A 19 29.24 -10.54 -28.08
N SER A 20 29.63 -11.82 -28.16
CA SER A 20 28.86 -12.93 -27.59
C SER A 20 28.76 -12.84 -26.07
N TYR A 21 29.87 -12.52 -25.39
CA TYR A 21 29.89 -12.33 -23.94
C TYR A 21 29.01 -11.14 -23.50
N ALA A 22 29.12 -10.01 -24.20
CA ALA A 22 28.31 -8.83 -23.91
C ALA A 22 26.81 -9.13 -24.10
N ALA A 23 26.42 -9.74 -25.22
CA ALA A 23 25.04 -10.11 -25.50
C ALA A 23 24.49 -11.13 -24.48
N SER A 24 25.29 -12.13 -24.11
CA SER A 24 24.92 -13.10 -23.06
C SER A 24 24.69 -12.39 -21.73
N SER A 25 25.64 -11.55 -21.30
CA SER A 25 25.56 -10.85 -20.00
C SER A 25 24.35 -9.91 -19.90
N LEU A 26 23.98 -9.24 -20.99
CA LEU A 26 22.80 -8.38 -21.06
C LEU A 26 21.50 -9.19 -20.96
N THR A 27 21.45 -10.32 -21.67
CA THR A 27 20.30 -11.24 -21.66
C THR A 27 20.11 -11.87 -20.27
N GLU A 28 21.21 -12.26 -19.64
CA GLU A 28 21.24 -12.87 -18.31
C GLU A 28 20.84 -11.86 -17.23
N ARG A 29 21.33 -10.61 -17.31
CA ARG A 29 20.85 -9.52 -16.44
C ARG A 29 19.37 -9.19 -16.62
N ALA A 30 18.86 -9.22 -17.85
CA ALA A 30 17.44 -8.99 -18.12
C ALA A 30 16.56 -10.12 -17.58
N ARG A 31 17.02 -11.38 -17.70
CA ARG A 31 16.34 -12.55 -17.15
C ARG A 31 16.40 -12.60 -15.63
N TRP A 32 17.56 -12.27 -15.04
CA TRP A 32 17.77 -12.20 -13.60
C TRP A 32 16.88 -11.14 -12.93
N ARG A 33 16.77 -9.94 -13.54
CA ARG A 33 15.84 -8.89 -13.06
C ARG A 33 14.37 -9.32 -13.11
N ARG A 34 13.93 -10.00 -14.18
CA ARG A 34 12.56 -10.51 -14.29
C ARG A 34 12.26 -11.60 -13.26
N ALA A 35 13.17 -12.57 -13.13
CA ALA A 35 13.03 -13.64 -12.14
C ALA A 35 13.11 -13.14 -10.68
N HIS A 36 13.84 -12.05 -10.42
CA HIS A 36 13.89 -11.42 -9.10
C HIS A 36 12.63 -10.58 -8.81
N ALA A 37 12.07 -9.89 -9.80
CA ALA A 37 10.82 -9.15 -9.66
C ALA A 37 9.66 -10.09 -9.27
N GLU A 38 9.50 -11.22 -9.98
CA GLU A 38 8.45 -12.21 -9.71
C GLU A 38 8.51 -12.78 -8.28
N ARG A 39 9.72 -12.91 -7.69
CA ARG A 39 9.88 -13.43 -6.33
C ARG A 39 9.33 -12.48 -5.27
N TRP A 40 9.39 -11.17 -5.50
CA TRP A 40 8.99 -10.16 -4.53
C TRP A 40 7.56 -9.65 -4.76
N ASP A 41 6.94 -9.93 -5.90
CA ASP A 41 5.55 -9.53 -6.18
C ASP A 41 4.55 -10.13 -5.18
N GLN A 42 4.65 -11.43 -4.93
CA GLN A 42 3.73 -12.10 -3.99
C GLN A 42 3.91 -11.60 -2.54
N PRO A 43 5.13 -11.52 -1.96
CA PRO A 43 5.35 -10.91 -0.66
C PRO A 43 4.86 -9.45 -0.56
N ARG A 44 5.10 -8.63 -1.59
CA ARG A 44 4.65 -7.23 -1.63
C ARG A 44 3.13 -7.15 -1.62
N PHE A 45 2.46 -7.91 -2.48
CA PHE A 45 1.01 -7.96 -2.51
C PHE A 45 0.42 -8.36 -1.15
N GLN A 46 0.97 -9.39 -0.51
CA GLN A 46 0.52 -9.84 0.80
C GLN A 46 0.73 -8.76 1.86
N ALA A 47 1.89 -8.11 1.92
CA ALA A 47 2.15 -7.03 2.87
C ALA A 47 1.19 -5.85 2.66
N TYR A 48 0.99 -5.40 1.41
CA TYR A 48 0.08 -4.31 1.09
C TYR A 48 -1.38 -4.63 1.46
N ALA A 49 -1.84 -5.84 1.13
CA ALA A 49 -3.20 -6.28 1.44
C ALA A 49 -3.43 -6.43 2.95
N SER A 50 -2.49 -7.06 3.66
CA SER A 50 -2.55 -7.24 5.12
C SER A 50 -2.56 -5.90 5.84
N TYR A 51 -1.63 -5.01 5.51
CA TYR A 51 -1.54 -3.70 6.14
C TYR A 51 -2.80 -2.86 5.90
N ALA A 52 -3.33 -2.87 4.67
CA ALA A 52 -4.58 -2.19 4.35
C ALA A 52 -5.79 -2.72 5.14
N ASN A 53 -5.86 -4.04 5.34
CA ASN A 53 -6.92 -4.66 6.13
C ASN A 53 -6.83 -4.26 7.61
N LEU A 54 -5.62 -4.19 8.17
CA LEU A 54 -5.40 -3.73 9.55
C LEU A 54 -5.83 -2.28 9.74
N LEU A 55 -5.46 -1.37 8.84
CA LEU A 55 -5.91 0.02 8.88
C LEU A 55 -7.43 0.16 8.73
N LYS A 56 -8.05 -0.62 7.84
CA LYS A 56 -9.52 -0.64 7.71
C LYS A 56 -10.21 -1.14 8.97
N ALA A 57 -9.67 -2.16 9.63
CA ALA A 57 -10.20 -2.67 10.89
C ALA A 57 -10.09 -1.62 12.00
N GLN A 58 -8.93 -0.98 12.13
CA GLN A 58 -8.68 0.12 13.07
C GLN A 58 -9.63 1.31 12.84
N LEU A 59 -9.81 1.71 11.58
CA LEU A 59 -10.77 2.75 11.19
C LEU A 59 -12.21 2.36 11.52
N ARG A 60 -12.63 1.11 11.23
CA ARG A 60 -13.99 0.63 11.54
C ARG A 60 -14.27 0.66 13.04
N ILE A 61 -13.31 0.25 13.87
CA ILE A 61 -13.47 0.33 15.33
C ILE A 61 -13.65 1.79 15.75
N SER A 62 -12.80 2.69 15.26
CA SER A 62 -12.87 4.12 15.54
C SER A 62 -14.22 4.74 15.15
N LEU A 63 -14.72 4.37 13.97
CA LEU A 63 -16.02 4.78 13.44
C LEU A 63 -17.18 4.36 14.36
N ARG A 64 -17.20 3.09 14.79
CA ARG A 64 -18.25 2.58 15.70
C ARG A 64 -18.20 3.24 17.08
N ILE A 65 -17.00 3.50 17.59
CA ILE A 65 -16.80 4.23 18.84
C ILE A 65 -17.25 5.70 18.69
N GLY A 66 -16.98 6.33 17.55
CA GLY A 66 -17.46 7.67 17.22
C GLY A 66 -18.99 7.75 17.19
N ALA A 67 -19.65 6.73 16.65
CA ALA A 67 -21.11 6.65 16.65
C ALA A 67 -21.72 6.59 18.05
N ALA A 68 -21.10 5.85 18.99
CA ALA A 68 -21.51 5.87 20.39
C ALA A 68 -21.31 7.24 21.06
N ARG A 69 -20.45 8.10 20.51
CA ARG A 69 -20.22 9.48 20.94
C ARG A 69 -21.11 10.51 20.22
N GLY A 70 -22.00 10.08 19.33
CA GLY A 70 -22.91 10.96 18.61
C GLY A 70 -22.37 11.52 17.29
N PHE A 71 -21.27 10.97 16.76
CA PHE A 71 -20.84 11.27 15.40
C PHE A 71 -21.63 10.45 14.37
N ASP A 72 -22.02 11.09 13.27
CA ASP A 72 -22.75 10.44 12.18
C ASP A 72 -21.88 9.43 11.41
N HIS A 73 -22.56 8.66 10.54
CA HIS A 73 -22.04 7.74 9.51
C HIS A 73 -21.95 6.24 9.83
N VAL A 74 -22.42 5.77 11.00
CA VAL A 74 -22.34 4.34 11.35
C VAL A 74 -23.57 3.89 12.13
N VAL A 75 -24.15 2.75 11.75
CA VAL A 75 -25.40 2.19 12.31
C VAL A 75 -25.17 1.15 13.42
N ASP A 76 -23.91 0.76 13.68
CA ASP A 76 -23.50 -0.22 14.69
C ASP A 76 -22.56 0.38 15.77
N PRO A 77 -23.05 1.27 16.66
CA PRO A 77 -22.24 1.85 17.73
C PRO A 77 -21.50 0.80 18.57
N LEU A 78 -20.32 1.18 19.06
CA LEU A 78 -19.52 0.37 19.98
C LEU A 78 -19.24 1.19 21.22
N ASP A 79 -19.52 0.61 22.39
CA ASP A 79 -19.24 1.24 23.66
C ASP A 79 -17.77 1.70 23.75
N PRO A 80 -17.48 2.92 24.22
CA PRO A 80 -16.11 3.43 24.31
C PRO A 80 -15.16 2.56 25.13
N GLU A 81 -15.59 1.97 26.24
CA GLU A 81 -14.72 1.18 27.13
C GLU A 81 -14.28 -0.10 26.42
N GLU A 82 -15.24 -0.87 25.91
CA GLU A 82 -15.00 -2.08 25.12
C GLU A 82 -14.23 -1.78 23.82
N GLY A 83 -14.58 -0.68 23.17
CA GLY A 83 -14.02 -0.28 21.89
C GLY A 83 -12.55 0.13 21.97
N LEU A 84 -12.16 0.86 23.02
CA LEU A 84 -10.77 1.32 23.18
C LEU A 84 -9.81 0.16 23.42
N GLN A 85 -10.22 -0.89 24.12
CA GLN A 85 -9.42 -2.11 24.26
C GLN A 85 -9.19 -2.77 22.89
N ARG A 86 -10.25 -2.94 22.09
CA ARG A 86 -10.15 -3.51 20.73
C ARG A 86 -9.29 -2.64 19.81
N LEU A 87 -9.38 -1.32 19.96
CA LEU A 87 -8.59 -0.36 19.18
C LEU A 87 -7.10 -0.53 19.50
N ALA A 88 -6.72 -0.66 20.77
CA ALA A 88 -5.34 -0.90 21.19
C ALA A 88 -4.77 -2.22 20.62
N GLU A 89 -5.57 -3.29 20.60
CA GLU A 89 -5.18 -4.56 19.96
C GLU A 89 -5.03 -4.43 18.44
N ALA A 90 -5.88 -3.66 17.78
CA ALA A 90 -5.78 -3.39 16.35
C ALA A 90 -4.52 -2.57 16.01
N GLU A 91 -4.24 -1.55 16.81
CA GLU A 91 -3.03 -0.72 16.72
C GLU A 91 -1.76 -1.58 16.90
N SER A 92 -1.74 -2.47 17.88
CA SER A 92 -0.60 -3.37 18.12
C SER A 92 -0.33 -4.30 16.94
N ARG A 93 -1.39 -4.86 16.33
CA ARG A 93 -1.28 -5.69 15.12
C ARG A 93 -0.77 -4.89 13.93
N ARG A 94 -1.30 -3.69 13.71
CA ARG A 94 -0.86 -2.78 12.64
C ARG A 94 0.59 -2.33 12.83
N ALA A 95 1.02 -2.07 14.05
CA ALA A 95 2.41 -1.74 14.36
C ALA A 95 3.36 -2.90 14.04
N ALA A 96 3.00 -4.13 14.38
CA ALA A 96 3.81 -5.31 14.03
C ALA A 96 3.93 -5.49 12.50
N GLU A 97 2.83 -5.34 11.76
CA GLU A 97 2.83 -5.47 10.29
C GLU A 97 3.56 -4.34 9.57
N TRP A 98 3.80 -3.21 10.26
CA TRP A 98 4.52 -2.08 9.69
C TRP A 98 5.97 -2.43 9.33
N GLU A 99 6.63 -3.29 10.09
CA GLU A 99 7.99 -3.73 9.79
C GLU A 99 8.06 -4.47 8.45
N SER A 100 7.08 -5.34 8.16
CA SER A 100 6.97 -6.00 6.86
C SER A 100 6.83 -4.99 5.73
N MET A 101 5.96 -3.98 5.90
CA MET A 101 5.78 -2.91 4.92
C MET A 101 7.09 -2.16 4.62
N LEU A 102 7.89 -1.86 5.64
CA LEU A 102 9.18 -1.18 5.47
C LEU A 102 10.20 -2.02 4.71
N LEU A 103 10.16 -3.35 4.86
CA LEU A 103 11.14 -4.26 4.25
C LEU A 103 10.84 -4.58 2.78
N VAL A 104 9.57 -4.76 2.44
CA VAL A 104 9.20 -5.22 1.08
C VAL A 104 8.62 -4.11 0.20
N GLY A 105 8.08 -3.04 0.80
CA GLY A 105 7.39 -2.01 0.06
C GLY A 105 8.33 -1.02 -0.64
N ASP A 106 7.93 -0.51 -1.80
CA ASP A 106 8.64 0.62 -2.40
C ASP A 106 8.42 1.90 -1.59
N ALA A 107 9.37 2.83 -1.69
CA ALA A 107 9.36 4.06 -0.89
C ALA A 107 8.08 4.89 -1.06
N SER A 108 7.46 4.90 -2.26
CA SER A 108 6.26 5.68 -2.51
C SER A 108 5.01 5.02 -1.89
N THR A 109 4.88 3.70 -1.97
CA THR A 109 3.80 2.97 -1.31
C THR A 109 3.93 3.04 0.21
N VAL A 110 5.14 2.91 0.75
CA VAL A 110 5.41 3.05 2.20
C VAL A 110 5.05 4.46 2.68
N ALA A 111 5.43 5.50 1.94
CA ALA A 111 5.06 6.87 2.28
C ALA A 111 3.54 7.07 2.27
N ALA A 112 2.84 6.59 1.23
CA ALA A 112 1.39 6.67 1.16
C ALA A 112 0.69 5.87 2.28
N ALA A 113 1.22 4.71 2.65
CA ALA A 113 0.74 3.91 3.76
C ALA A 113 0.88 4.66 5.10
N ARG A 114 2.00 5.35 5.32
CA ARG A 114 2.20 6.21 6.50
C ARG A 114 1.19 7.35 6.55
N THR A 115 0.99 8.05 5.44
CA THR A 115 -0.03 9.11 5.35
C THR A 115 -1.43 8.58 5.67
N TRP A 116 -1.78 7.39 5.17
CA TRP A 116 -3.08 6.79 5.47
C TRP A 116 -3.20 6.40 6.94
N HIS A 117 -2.17 5.80 7.51
CA HIS A 117 -2.07 5.49 8.93
C HIS A 117 -2.25 6.75 9.80
N GLU A 118 -1.52 7.83 9.54
CA GLU A 118 -1.66 9.09 10.26
C GLU A 118 -3.07 9.68 10.14
N ALA A 119 -3.70 9.54 8.97
CA ALA A 119 -5.08 9.96 8.78
C ALA A 119 -6.08 9.10 9.59
N VAL A 120 -5.84 7.79 9.76
CA VAL A 120 -6.64 6.93 10.65
C VAL A 120 -6.45 7.35 12.11
N TRP A 121 -5.23 7.67 12.55
CA TRP A 121 -4.99 8.21 13.89
C TRP A 121 -5.72 9.53 14.15
N ALA A 122 -5.87 10.38 13.14
CA ALA A 122 -6.67 11.59 13.27
C ALA A 122 -8.15 11.26 13.59
N VAL A 123 -8.70 10.18 13.01
CA VAL A 123 -10.06 9.70 13.34
C VAL A 123 -10.09 9.11 14.76
N GLU A 124 -9.07 8.35 15.15
CA GLU A 124 -8.95 7.81 16.50
C GLU A 124 -8.96 8.88 17.59
N SER A 125 -8.42 10.07 17.32
CA SER A 125 -8.43 11.15 18.31
C SER A 125 -9.86 11.51 18.75
N TYR A 126 -10.85 11.43 17.85
CA TYR A 126 -12.28 11.59 18.20
C TYR A 126 -12.83 10.34 18.89
N ALA A 127 -12.47 9.15 18.43
CA ALA A 127 -12.87 7.90 19.08
C ALA A 127 -12.34 7.79 20.52
N ARG A 128 -11.20 8.40 20.84
CA ARG A 128 -10.63 8.49 22.19
C ARG A 128 -11.23 9.64 23.01
N GLY A 129 -12.05 10.49 22.42
CA GLY A 129 -12.61 11.69 23.06
C GLY A 129 -11.59 12.82 23.27
N LEU A 130 -10.47 12.81 22.53
CA LEU A 130 -9.49 13.90 22.55
C LEU A 130 -9.94 15.11 21.70
N LYS A 131 -10.91 14.89 20.82
CA LYS A 131 -11.59 15.89 19.99
C LYS A 131 -13.07 15.56 19.92
N ASP A 132 -13.91 16.57 19.79
CA ASP A 132 -15.37 16.46 19.88
C ASP A 132 -16.14 17.26 18.81
N ASP A 133 -15.45 17.90 17.86
CA ASP A 133 -16.11 18.73 16.84
C ASP A 133 -16.50 17.94 15.57
N SER A 134 -17.76 18.10 15.13
CA SER A 134 -18.32 17.35 13.98
C SER A 134 -17.62 17.69 12.64
N ALA A 135 -17.31 18.96 12.40
CA ALA A 135 -16.65 19.38 11.16
C ALA A 135 -15.25 18.76 11.00
N GLY A 136 -14.50 18.69 12.11
CA GLY A 136 -13.20 18.08 12.18
C GLY A 136 -13.24 16.55 12.06
N TRP A 137 -14.28 15.91 12.59
CA TRP A 137 -14.56 14.48 12.39
C TRP A 137 -14.73 14.16 10.90
N GLU A 138 -15.65 14.84 10.22
CA GLU A 138 -15.86 14.64 8.79
C GLU A 138 -14.59 14.92 7.98
N GLY A 139 -13.85 15.98 8.34
CA GLY A 139 -12.58 16.31 7.73
C GLY A 139 -11.53 15.20 7.90
N ALA A 140 -11.48 14.56 9.06
CA ALA A 140 -10.61 13.41 9.30
C ALA A 140 -11.01 12.20 8.45
N LEU A 141 -12.31 11.91 8.33
CA LEU A 141 -12.82 10.82 7.48
C LEU A 141 -12.50 11.05 6.01
N ARG A 142 -12.71 12.28 5.48
CA ARG A 142 -12.35 12.63 4.10
C ARG A 142 -10.86 12.42 3.84
N ARG A 143 -9.99 12.88 4.76
CA ARG A 143 -8.54 12.68 4.65
C ARG A 143 -8.15 11.20 4.69
N ALA A 144 -8.76 10.41 5.57
CA ALA A 144 -8.51 8.97 5.64
C ALA A 144 -8.91 8.26 4.34
N SER A 145 -10.04 8.65 3.73
CA SER A 145 -10.47 8.12 2.43
C SER A 145 -9.52 8.49 1.30
N GLN A 146 -9.11 9.76 1.21
CA GLN A 146 -8.16 10.24 0.20
C GLN A 146 -6.79 9.54 0.32
N ALA A 147 -6.29 9.42 1.54
CA ALA A 147 -5.00 8.76 1.81
C ALA A 147 -5.05 7.26 1.48
N ARG A 148 -6.18 6.59 1.74
CA ARG A 148 -6.42 5.21 1.30
C ARG A 148 -6.35 5.08 -0.22
N ASP A 149 -7.02 5.98 -0.94
CA ASP A 149 -7.07 5.93 -2.40
C ASP A 149 -5.66 6.17 -2.99
N ALA A 150 -4.87 7.07 -2.39
CA ALA A 150 -3.45 7.26 -2.71
C ALA A 150 -2.60 6.01 -2.43
N PHE A 151 -2.79 5.36 -1.28
CA PHE A 151 -2.10 4.11 -0.96
C PHE A 151 -2.35 3.04 -2.02
N TYR A 152 -3.61 2.79 -2.40
CA TYR A 152 -3.92 1.78 -3.42
C TYR A 152 -3.39 2.17 -4.81
N HIS A 153 -3.36 3.46 -5.16
CA HIS A 153 -2.73 3.91 -6.39
C HIS A 153 -1.23 3.56 -6.42
N HIS A 154 -0.48 3.86 -5.35
CA HIS A 154 0.94 3.54 -5.26
C HIS A 154 1.19 2.02 -5.22
N ALA A 155 0.43 1.29 -4.41
CA ALA A 155 0.56 -0.17 -4.29
C ALA A 155 0.31 -0.87 -5.63
N ARG A 156 -0.71 -0.46 -6.40
CA ARG A 156 -1.00 -1.02 -7.72
C ARG A 156 0.12 -0.73 -8.72
N ARG A 157 0.61 0.51 -8.74
CA ARG A 157 1.73 0.91 -9.59
C ARG A 157 2.98 0.08 -9.28
N ASP A 158 3.28 -0.13 -8.00
CA ASP A 158 4.45 -0.90 -7.57
C ASP A 158 4.36 -2.39 -7.94
N LEU A 159 3.14 -2.93 -7.93
CA LEU A 159 2.83 -4.29 -8.40
C LEU A 159 2.68 -4.40 -9.93
N GLY A 160 2.91 -3.32 -10.69
CA GLY A 160 2.77 -3.31 -12.15
C GLY A 160 1.32 -3.46 -12.65
N ILE A 161 0.32 -3.18 -11.80
CA ILE A 161 -1.10 -3.25 -12.16
C ILE A 161 -1.54 -1.90 -12.72
N GLU A 162 -1.99 -1.90 -13.97
CA GLU A 162 -2.42 -0.69 -14.66
C GLU A 162 -3.75 -0.13 -14.14
N GLY A 163 -3.89 1.20 -14.23
CA GLY A 163 -5.11 1.94 -13.91
C GLY A 163 -5.33 2.17 -12.40
N PRO A 164 -6.02 3.27 -12.04
CA PRO A 164 -6.40 3.54 -10.65
C PRO A 164 -7.41 2.48 -10.17
N PRO A 165 -7.50 2.26 -8.84
CA PRO A 165 -8.64 1.51 -8.31
C PRO A 165 -9.94 2.25 -8.68
N PRO A 166 -11.08 1.55 -8.79
CA PRO A 166 -12.37 2.22 -8.94
C PRO A 166 -12.54 3.22 -7.79
N PRO A 167 -13.12 4.40 -8.07
CA PRO A 167 -13.27 5.43 -7.06
C PRO A 167 -14.02 4.87 -5.85
N SER A 168 -13.64 5.37 -4.68
CA SER A 168 -14.38 5.12 -3.46
C SER A 168 -15.83 5.55 -3.67
N GLY A 169 -16.78 4.61 -3.51
CA GLY A 169 -18.19 4.94 -3.69
C GLY A 169 -18.62 6.05 -2.74
N ASN A 170 -19.44 6.99 -3.21
CA ASN A 170 -19.96 8.07 -2.37
C ASN A 170 -20.78 7.49 -1.21
N TRP A 171 -20.49 7.98 0.00
CA TRP A 171 -21.28 7.72 1.20
C TRP A 171 -21.92 9.05 1.67
N PRO A 172 -23.20 9.06 2.08
CA PRO A 172 -24.15 7.96 2.02
C PRO A 172 -24.42 7.51 0.58
N ARG A 173 -24.73 6.22 0.40
CA ARG A 173 -25.03 5.69 -0.94
C ARG A 173 -26.37 6.23 -1.38
N SER A 174 -26.56 6.44 -2.68
CA SER A 174 -27.80 7.00 -3.24
C SER A 174 -29.07 6.22 -2.88
N TRP A 175 -28.96 4.92 -2.57
CA TRP A 175 -30.09 4.10 -2.10
C TRP A 175 -30.47 4.33 -0.64
N ALA A 176 -29.63 5.00 0.16
CA ALA A 176 -29.97 5.33 1.55
C ALA A 176 -31.07 6.40 1.64
N ASP A 177 -31.25 7.19 0.57
CA ASP A 177 -32.32 8.19 0.44
C ASP A 177 -33.55 7.61 -0.30
N GLU A 178 -33.51 6.35 -0.74
CA GLU A 178 -34.67 5.69 -1.36
C GLU A 178 -35.70 5.37 -0.26
N PRO A 179 -36.98 5.78 -0.42
CA PRO A 179 -38.02 5.39 0.53
C PRO A 179 -38.19 3.86 0.51
N ALA A 180 -38.30 3.28 1.72
CA ALA A 180 -38.49 1.84 1.94
C ALA A 180 -39.79 1.29 1.33
#